data_AF-A0A9P0HPC9-F1
#
_entry.id   AF-A0A9P0HPC9-F1
#
_cell.length_a   1.000
_cell.length_b   1.000
_cell.length_c   1.000
_cell.angle_alpha   90.00
_cell.angle_beta   90.00
_cell.angle_gamma   90.00
#
_symmetry.space_group_name_H-M   'P 1'
#
loop_
_entity.id
_entity.type
_entity.pdbx_description
1 polymer ?
#
loop_
_entity_poly.entity_id
_entity_poly.type
_entity_poly.pdbx_seq_one_letter_code
_entity_poly.pdbx_strand_id
1 'polypeptide(L)'
;MRCVCSVRSEFYYCISVVLVWQFYTASCLCTNGTQCVPKCCPVGKIKTSLGCVPGGNGLDIPEGVFVLQRQPNCSSMYYLEPDKDKYELFYNGTLMLEEQDAMVPMNDFCLDENLLNKTFIYVCFPPAEDDTQKEQQLRVYSVGLFISLPFIFATFLVYACIKKLTKNLHGK
;
A
#
# COMPACT_ATOMS: atom_id res chain seq x y z
N MET A 1 6.42 6.75 -16.85
CA MET A 1 7.29 5.59 -16.55
C MET A 1 8.56 6.11 -15.90
N ARG A 2 8.79 5.81 -14.62
CA ARG A 2 9.97 6.30 -13.88
C ARG A 2 11.05 5.21 -13.86
N CYS A 3 12.17 5.48 -14.51
CA CYS A 3 13.36 4.66 -14.43
C CYS A 3 13.95 4.73 -13.01
N VAL A 4 14.44 3.62 -12.48
CA VAL A 4 15.29 3.63 -11.27
C VAL A 4 16.67 3.15 -11.68
N CYS A 5 17.64 4.02 -11.49
CA CYS A 5 19.03 3.82 -11.86
C CYS A 5 19.78 3.18 -10.67
N SER A 6 20.52 2.11 -10.91
CA SER A 6 21.49 1.59 -9.95
C SER A 6 22.84 2.25 -10.25
N VAL A 7 23.39 2.95 -9.26
CA VAL A 7 24.67 3.66 -9.39
C VAL A 7 25.79 2.66 -9.10
N ARG A 8 26.51 2.23 -10.15
CA ARG A 8 27.71 1.40 -10.02
C ARG A 8 28.95 2.27 -10.25
N SER A 9 29.82 2.36 -9.25
CA SER A 9 31.08 3.11 -9.32
C SER A 9 32.16 2.24 -9.96
N GLU A 10 32.54 2.52 -11.21
CA GLU A 10 33.66 1.84 -11.88
C GLU A 10 34.85 2.83 -11.99
N PHE A 11 36.01 2.46 -11.41
CA PHE A 11 37.25 3.23 -11.50
C PHE A 11 38.09 2.72 -12.69
N TYR A 12 38.25 3.52 -13.75
CA TYR A 12 39.18 3.22 -14.84
C TYR A 12 40.47 4.03 -14.71
N TYR A 13 41.61 3.33 -14.59
CA TYR A 13 42.94 3.92 -14.64
C TYR A 13 43.40 4.02 -16.10
N CYS A 14 43.39 5.23 -16.68
CA CYS A 14 44.11 5.51 -17.93
C CYS A 14 45.46 6.17 -17.61
N ILE A 15 46.51 5.57 -18.14
CA ILE A 15 47.90 6.03 -18.02
C ILE A 15 48.05 7.35 -18.77
N SER A 16 48.62 8.34 -18.08
CA SER A 16 49.05 9.67 -18.55
C SER A 16 47.96 10.76 -18.51
N VAL A 17 48.08 11.61 -17.49
CA VAL A 17 47.60 13.01 -17.41
C VAL A 17 46.18 13.23 -17.93
N VAL A 18 45.18 13.25 -17.05
CA VAL A 18 43.97 14.10 -17.14
C VAL A 18 43.03 13.79 -15.96
N LEU A 19 42.57 14.86 -15.32
CA LEU A 19 41.47 15.00 -14.36
C LEU A 19 40.65 13.74 -14.06
N VAL A 20 40.60 13.36 -12.78
CA VAL A 20 39.63 12.39 -12.24
C VAL A 20 38.22 12.99 -12.37
N TRP A 21 37.52 12.65 -13.45
CA TRP A 21 36.09 12.92 -13.56
C TRP A 21 35.33 11.73 -13.00
N GLN A 22 34.56 11.96 -11.93
CA GLN A 22 33.55 11.02 -11.45
C GLN A 22 32.42 10.97 -12.50
N PHE A 23 32.52 10.05 -13.46
CA PHE A 23 31.41 9.76 -14.36
C PHE A 23 30.42 8.86 -13.64
N TYR A 24 29.32 9.43 -13.17
CA TYR A 24 28.16 8.67 -12.72
C TYR A 24 27.43 8.10 -13.93
N THR A 25 27.72 6.85 -14.30
CA THR A 25 26.90 6.14 -15.27
C THR A 25 25.61 5.69 -14.59
N ALA A 26 24.51 6.41 -14.85
CA ALA A 26 23.18 6.00 -14.45
C ALA A 26 22.67 4.92 -15.42
N SER A 27 22.88 3.65 -15.09
CA SER A 27 22.39 2.53 -15.89
C SER A 27 20.97 2.16 -15.46
N CYS A 28 19.99 2.32 -16.37
CA CYS A 28 18.65 1.78 -16.21
C CYS A 28 18.69 0.27 -16.52
N LEU A 29 18.63 -0.58 -15.49
CA LEU A 29 18.65 -2.03 -15.67
C LEU A 29 17.30 -2.60 -16.10
N CYS A 30 16.20 -1.89 -15.80
CA CYS A 30 14.85 -2.33 -16.12
C CYS A 30 14.35 -1.62 -17.39
N THR A 31 14.64 -2.19 -18.55
CA THR A 31 14.14 -1.75 -19.86
C THR A 31 13.06 -2.70 -20.38
N ASN A 32 12.34 -2.30 -21.44
CA ASN A 32 11.33 -3.14 -22.09
C ASN A 32 11.90 -4.55 -22.41
N GLY A 33 11.38 -5.59 -21.74
CA GLY A 33 11.77 -6.98 -21.94
C GLY A 33 12.55 -7.66 -20.79
N THR A 34 13.07 -6.91 -19.81
CA THR A 34 13.70 -7.50 -18.61
C THR A 34 12.71 -7.57 -17.46
N GLN A 35 12.53 -8.74 -16.85
CA GLN A 35 11.68 -8.89 -15.66
C GLN A 35 12.42 -8.31 -14.45
N CYS A 36 11.82 -7.32 -13.80
CA CYS A 36 12.38 -6.69 -12.61
C CYS A 36 11.44 -6.87 -11.43
N VAL A 37 12.02 -7.15 -10.26
CA VAL A 37 11.28 -7.37 -9.03
C VAL A 37 11.74 -6.34 -7.99
N PRO A 38 10.82 -5.56 -7.40
CA PRO A 38 11.17 -4.58 -6.38
C PRO A 38 11.53 -5.28 -5.07
N LYS A 39 12.76 -5.11 -4.56
CA LYS A 39 13.15 -5.54 -3.21
C LYS A 39 12.97 -4.40 -2.20
N CYS A 40 12.42 -4.71 -1.03
CA CYS A 40 12.15 -3.73 0.02
C CYS A 40 13.45 -3.14 0.61
N CYS A 41 14.39 -4.01 1.01
CA CYS A 41 15.66 -3.61 1.60
C CYS A 41 16.85 -3.77 0.62
N PRO A 42 17.99 -3.10 0.87
CA PRO A 42 19.23 -3.34 0.11
C PRO A 42 19.66 -4.82 0.15
N VAL A 43 20.50 -5.22 -0.79
CA VAL A 43 21.11 -6.56 -0.81
C VAL A 43 21.88 -6.83 0.49
N GLY A 44 21.72 -8.01 1.09
CA GLY A 44 22.30 -8.38 2.40
C GLY A 44 21.53 -7.86 3.61
N LYS A 45 20.32 -7.32 3.39
CA LYS A 45 19.37 -6.96 4.46
C LYS A 45 18.01 -7.59 4.19
N ILE A 46 17.29 -7.84 5.27
CA ILE A 46 15.92 -8.37 5.29
C ILE A 46 14.95 -7.38 5.93
N LYS A 47 13.69 -7.42 5.51
CA LYS A 47 12.62 -6.63 6.11
C LYS A 47 12.09 -7.32 7.37
N THR A 48 12.02 -6.57 8.47
CA THR A 48 11.40 -6.99 9.74
C THR A 48 10.46 -5.89 10.24
N SER A 49 9.66 -6.17 11.27
CA SER A 49 8.81 -5.18 11.94
C SER A 49 9.56 -3.95 12.44
N LEU A 50 10.84 -4.11 12.80
CA LEU A 50 11.73 -3.03 13.24
C LEU A 50 12.40 -2.24 12.09
N GLY A 51 12.22 -2.66 10.83
CA GLY A 51 12.90 -2.09 9.66
C GLY A 51 13.81 -3.08 8.94
N CYS A 52 14.81 -2.55 8.21
CA CYS A 52 15.76 -3.37 7.47
C CYS A 52 16.94 -3.77 8.37
N VAL A 53 17.07 -5.07 8.65
CA VAL A 53 18.15 -5.63 9.48
C VAL A 53 19.14 -6.41 8.61
N PRO A 54 20.45 -6.45 8.98
CA PRO A 54 21.41 -7.26 8.25
C PRO A 54 21.07 -8.74 8.34
N GLY A 55 21.09 -9.43 7.20
CA GLY A 55 20.72 -10.83 7.10
C GLY A 55 20.25 -11.19 5.69
N GLY A 56 19.95 -12.48 5.49
CA GLY A 56 19.44 -13.00 4.23
C GLY A 56 20.54 -13.40 3.25
N ASN A 57 20.23 -14.39 2.42
CA ASN A 57 21.12 -14.89 1.38
C ASN A 57 20.79 -14.26 0.01
N GLY A 58 19.80 -13.37 -0.05
CA GLY A 58 19.22 -12.86 -1.28
C GLY A 58 17.89 -13.54 -1.58
N LEU A 59 17.07 -12.90 -2.42
CA LEU A 59 15.85 -13.54 -2.89
C LEU A 59 16.20 -14.71 -3.82
N ASP A 60 15.54 -15.84 -3.61
CA ASP A 60 15.55 -16.95 -4.56
C ASP A 60 14.65 -16.57 -5.75
N ILE A 61 15.28 -16.10 -6.84
CA ILE A 61 14.59 -15.64 -8.04
C ILE A 61 15.17 -16.39 -9.25
N PRO A 62 14.33 -16.84 -10.20
CA PRO A 62 14.81 -17.50 -11.41
C PRO A 62 15.81 -16.65 -12.19
N GLU A 63 16.70 -17.34 -12.90
CA GLU A 63 17.71 -16.73 -13.77
C GLU A 63 17.06 -15.79 -14.81
N GLY A 64 17.62 -14.59 -14.99
CA GLY A 64 17.11 -13.58 -15.94
C GLY A 64 16.19 -12.52 -15.33
N VAL A 65 15.89 -12.60 -14.03
CA VAL A 65 15.15 -11.57 -13.30
C VAL A 65 16.10 -10.68 -12.51
N PHE A 66 15.93 -9.36 -12.63
CA PHE A 66 16.75 -8.39 -11.91
C PHE A 66 16.07 -7.89 -10.64
N VAL A 67 16.82 -7.90 -9.54
CA VAL A 67 16.38 -7.33 -8.27
C VAL A 67 16.69 -5.85 -8.25
N LEU A 68 15.68 -5.02 -8.02
CA LEU A 68 15.84 -3.58 -7.90
C LEU A 68 15.39 -3.12 -6.53
N GLN A 69 16.25 -2.39 -5.81
CA GLN A 69 15.86 -1.81 -4.53
C GLN A 69 14.82 -0.70 -4.75
N ARG A 70 13.60 -0.90 -4.26
CA ARG A 70 12.53 0.10 -4.27
C ARG A 70 11.61 -0.14 -3.10
N GLN A 71 11.66 0.77 -2.13
CA GLN A 71 10.72 0.78 -1.03
C GLN A 71 9.50 1.62 -1.42
N PRO A 72 8.27 1.08 -1.29
CA PRO A 72 7.07 1.81 -1.62
C PRO A 72 6.80 2.90 -0.57
N ASN A 73 6.21 4.01 -1.01
CA ASN A 73 5.95 5.17 -0.15
C ASN A 73 4.56 5.05 0.51
N CYS A 74 4.46 4.23 1.55
CA CYS A 74 3.22 4.06 2.30
C CYS A 74 3.47 4.08 3.82
N SER A 75 2.44 4.49 4.57
CA SER A 75 2.48 4.62 6.03
C SER A 75 2.58 3.25 6.72
N SER A 76 1.85 2.27 6.19
CA SER A 76 1.82 0.90 6.68
C SER A 76 1.83 -0.09 5.52
N MET A 77 2.42 -1.25 5.76
CA MET A 77 2.48 -2.38 4.82
C MET A 77 1.99 -3.64 5.53
N TYR A 78 1.41 -4.55 4.78
CA TYR A 78 1.11 -5.92 5.21
C TYR A 78 1.86 -6.90 4.31
N TYR A 79 2.09 -8.12 4.79
CA TYR A 79 2.73 -9.17 4.00
C TYR A 79 1.70 -10.21 3.57
N LEU A 80 1.90 -10.77 2.37
CA LEU A 80 1.13 -11.89 1.85
C LEU A 80 1.81 -13.20 2.22
N GLU A 81 1.07 -14.13 2.82
CA GLU A 81 1.52 -15.49 3.09
C GLU A 81 1.25 -16.39 1.88
N PRO A 82 2.27 -17.04 1.28
CA PRO A 82 2.09 -17.85 0.07
C PRO A 82 1.17 -19.06 0.27
N ASP A 83 1.01 -19.53 1.52
CA ASP A 83 0.17 -20.68 1.87
C ASP A 83 -1.32 -20.29 2.07
N LYS A 84 -1.61 -19.00 2.26
CA LYS A 84 -2.96 -18.50 2.57
C LYS A 84 -3.49 -17.58 1.47
N ASP A 85 -2.67 -16.61 1.08
CA ASP A 85 -3.05 -15.55 0.16
C ASP A 85 -2.71 -15.97 -1.28
N LYS A 86 -3.73 -15.97 -2.14
CA LYS A 86 -3.53 -16.25 -3.57
C LYS A 86 -3.18 -14.97 -4.32
N TYR A 87 -2.02 -14.99 -4.95
CA TYR A 87 -1.54 -13.87 -5.75
C TYR A 87 -0.79 -14.34 -7.00
N GLU A 88 -0.85 -13.54 -8.05
CA GLU A 88 -0.10 -13.77 -9.29
C GLU A 88 0.75 -12.55 -9.63
N LEU A 89 2.04 -12.76 -9.87
CA LEU A 89 2.96 -11.71 -10.33
C LEU A 89 3.04 -11.75 -11.87
N PHE A 90 2.54 -10.71 -12.52
CA PHE A 90 2.57 -10.61 -13.98
C PHE A 90 3.96 -10.21 -14.51
N TYR A 91 4.23 -10.59 -15.76
CA TYR A 91 5.45 -10.24 -16.50
C TYR A 91 5.65 -8.72 -16.66
N ASN A 92 4.57 -7.94 -16.60
CA ASN A 92 4.61 -6.48 -16.63
C ASN A 92 5.01 -5.85 -15.28
N GLY A 93 5.27 -6.67 -14.24
CA GLY A 93 5.64 -6.23 -12.89
C GLY A 93 4.46 -5.79 -12.03
N THR A 94 3.22 -6.14 -12.42
CA THR A 94 2.00 -5.88 -11.65
C THR A 94 1.66 -7.12 -10.83
N LEU A 95 1.15 -6.93 -9.63
CA LEU A 95 0.70 -8.00 -8.76
C LEU A 95 -0.83 -8.06 -8.78
N MET A 96 -1.40 -9.24 -8.96
CA MET A 96 -2.83 -9.48 -8.86
C MET A 96 -3.13 -10.21 -7.55
N LEU A 97 -4.05 -9.64 -6.77
CA LEU A 97 -4.57 -10.23 -5.56
C LEU A 97 -5.92 -10.88 -5.90
N GLU A 98 -5.99 -12.20 -5.95
CA GLU A 98 -7.21 -12.91 -6.38
C GLU A 98 -8.39 -12.65 -5.44
N GLU A 99 -8.14 -12.60 -4.13
CA GLU A 99 -9.21 -12.45 -3.13
C GLU A 99 -9.93 -11.09 -3.21
N GLN A 100 -9.21 -10.06 -3.64
CA GLN A 100 -9.68 -8.67 -3.66
C GLN A 100 -9.97 -8.19 -5.09
N ASP A 101 -9.73 -9.02 -6.10
CA ASP A 101 -9.77 -8.68 -7.52
C ASP A 101 -9.04 -7.36 -7.82
N ALA A 102 -7.89 -7.16 -7.17
CA ALA A 102 -7.16 -5.90 -7.15
C ALA A 102 -5.81 -6.05 -7.88
N MET A 103 -5.51 -5.08 -8.76
CA MET A 103 -4.23 -4.96 -9.43
C MET A 103 -3.35 -3.94 -8.71
N VAL A 104 -2.24 -4.41 -8.15
CA VAL A 104 -1.27 -3.58 -7.42
C VAL A 104 -0.08 -3.28 -8.34
N PRO A 105 0.21 -1.99 -8.61
CA PRO A 105 1.34 -1.61 -9.44
C PRO A 105 2.68 -1.85 -8.73
N MET A 106 3.75 -2.01 -9.51
CA MET A 106 5.13 -2.20 -9.02
C MET A 106 5.63 -1.17 -7.98
N ASN A 107 4.96 -0.02 -7.86
CA ASN A 107 5.33 1.03 -6.91
C ASN A 107 4.70 0.86 -5.52
N ASP A 108 3.71 -0.02 -5.38
CA ASP A 108 2.90 -0.16 -4.17
C ASP A 108 3.14 -1.52 -3.49
N PHE A 109 4.10 -2.30 -3.97
CA PHE A 109 4.58 -3.50 -3.33
C PHE A 109 6.10 -3.65 -3.45
N CYS A 110 6.68 -4.46 -2.57
CA CYS A 110 8.07 -4.91 -2.65
C CYS A 110 8.19 -6.31 -2.05
N LEU A 111 9.21 -7.05 -2.45
CA LEU A 111 9.49 -8.39 -1.94
C LEU A 111 10.68 -8.34 -0.99
N ASP A 112 10.66 -9.20 0.02
CA ASP A 112 11.85 -9.47 0.81
C ASP A 112 11.82 -10.88 1.38
N GLU A 113 12.99 -11.34 1.81
CA GLU A 113 13.11 -12.59 2.54
C GLU A 113 12.92 -12.35 4.04
N ASN A 114 12.38 -13.33 4.76
CA ASN A 114 12.32 -13.32 6.22
C ASN A 114 13.52 -14.11 6.80
N LEU A 115 13.68 -14.11 8.12
CA LEU A 115 14.69 -14.86 8.88
C LEU A 115 14.77 -16.36 8.56
N LEU A 116 13.69 -16.94 8.01
CA LEU A 116 13.61 -18.34 7.58
C LEU A 116 13.92 -18.54 6.08
N ASN A 117 14.50 -17.54 5.40
CA ASN A 117 14.78 -17.52 3.96
C ASN A 117 13.54 -17.77 3.09
N LYS A 118 12.35 -17.46 3.60
CA LYS A 118 11.11 -17.47 2.83
C LYS A 118 10.88 -16.09 2.22
N THR A 119 10.55 -16.06 0.94
CA THR A 119 10.17 -14.83 0.23
C THR A 119 8.74 -14.43 0.58
N PHE A 120 8.55 -13.19 0.99
CA PHE A 120 7.26 -12.57 1.24
C PHE A 120 7.07 -11.35 0.35
N ILE A 121 5.82 -11.07 0.00
CA ILE A 121 5.43 -9.86 -0.71
C ILE A 121 4.83 -8.89 0.30
N TYR A 122 5.42 -7.72 0.44
CA TYR A 122 4.90 -6.62 1.23
C TYR A 122 4.11 -5.67 0.34
N VAL A 123 2.83 -5.50 0.65
CA VAL A 123 1.91 -4.63 -0.09
C VAL A 123 1.53 -3.46 0.80
N CYS A 124 1.39 -2.28 0.20
CA CYS A 124 0.90 -1.11 0.90
C CYS A 124 -0.60 -1.23 1.18
N PHE A 125 -1.02 -0.77 2.37
CA PHE A 125 -2.45 -0.52 2.56
C PHE A 125 -2.90 0.58 1.59
N PRO A 126 -4.08 0.44 0.96
CA PRO A 126 -4.64 1.53 0.17
C PRO A 126 -4.72 2.77 1.07
N PRO A 127 -4.41 3.97 0.54
CA PRO A 127 -4.62 5.18 1.31
C PRO A 127 -6.07 5.18 1.75
N ALA A 128 -6.33 5.53 3.02
CA ALA A 128 -7.69 5.82 3.45
C ALA A 128 -8.23 6.83 2.45
N GLU A 129 -9.23 6.42 1.67
CA GLU A 129 -9.89 7.27 0.68
C GLU A 129 -10.18 8.59 1.36
N ASP A 130 -9.70 9.70 0.77
CA ASP A 130 -9.76 11.05 1.33
C ASP A 130 -11.05 11.25 2.14
N ASP A 131 -10.92 11.10 3.46
CA ASP A 131 -12.06 10.96 4.38
C ASP A 131 -12.94 12.20 4.36
N THR A 132 -12.50 13.28 3.71
CA THR A 132 -13.27 14.51 3.51
C THR A 132 -14.68 14.28 2.95
N GLN A 133 -14.90 13.34 2.02
CA GLN A 133 -16.26 13.08 1.53
C GLN A 133 -17.11 12.27 2.52
N LYS A 134 -16.52 11.25 3.17
CA LYS A 134 -17.19 10.46 4.21
C LYS A 134 -17.49 11.30 5.46
N GLU A 135 -16.56 12.13 5.89
CA GLU A 135 -16.72 13.10 6.98
C GLU A 135 -17.81 14.12 6.67
N GLN A 136 -17.87 14.66 5.45
CA GLN A 136 -18.94 15.56 5.04
C GLN A 136 -20.31 14.87 5.06
N GLN A 137 -20.42 13.65 4.53
CA GLN A 137 -21.66 12.88 4.57
C GLN A 137 -22.09 12.55 6.01
N LEU A 138 -21.14 12.15 6.87
CA LEU A 138 -21.39 11.91 8.29
C LEU A 138 -21.86 13.18 9.01
N ARG A 139 -21.26 14.34 8.69
CA ARG A 139 -21.63 15.62 9.28
C ARG A 139 -23.05 16.03 8.91
N VAL A 140 -23.45 15.87 7.64
CA VAL A 140 -24.82 16.14 7.18
C VAL A 140 -25.82 15.21 7.86
N TYR A 141 -25.49 13.92 7.97
CA TYR A 141 -26.33 12.95 8.67
C TYR A 141 -26.52 13.31 10.15
N SER A 142 -25.44 13.65 10.86
CA SER A 142 -25.51 14.08 12.26
C SER A 142 -26.36 15.33 12.46
N VAL A 143 -26.28 16.31 11.54
CA VAL A 143 -27.10 17.53 11.60
C VAL A 143 -28.59 17.20 11.35
N GLY A 144 -28.89 16.34 10.38
CA GLY A 144 -30.26 15.87 10.13
C GLY A 144 -30.87 15.14 11.33
N LEU A 145 -30.06 14.36 12.05
CA LEU A 145 -30.49 13.70 13.29
C LEU A 145 -30.77 14.71 14.41
N PHE A 146 -29.90 15.71 14.59
CA PHE A 146 -30.07 16.74 15.61
C PHE A 146 -31.31 17.62 15.37
N ILE A 147 -31.68 17.86 14.12
CA ILE A 147 -32.86 18.66 13.75
C ILE A 147 -34.15 17.82 13.81
N SER A 148 -34.10 16.54 13.44
CA SER A 148 -35.28 15.66 13.45
C SER A 148 -35.75 15.31 14.87
N LEU A 149 -34.83 15.16 15.82
CA LEU A 149 -35.15 14.80 17.20
C LEU A 149 -36.09 15.80 17.92
N PRO A 150 -35.85 17.13 17.91
CA PRO A 150 -36.77 18.08 18.51
C PRO A 150 -38.09 18.20 17.75
N PHE A 151 -38.11 17.98 16.43
CA PHE A 151 -39.34 17.97 15.64
C PHE A 151 -40.25 16.79 16.00
N ILE A 152 -39.67 15.60 16.16
CA ILE A 152 -40.39 14.41 16.64
C ILE A 152 -40.87 14.64 18.08
N PHE A 153 -40.04 15.22 18.93
CA PHE A 153 -40.44 15.52 20.31
C PHE A 153 -41.58 16.54 20.37
N ALA A 154 -41.54 17.58 19.55
CA ALA A 154 -42.60 18.59 19.47
C ALA A 154 -43.91 17.98 18.97
N THR A 155 -43.87 17.15 17.92
CA THR A 155 -45.08 16.46 17.42
C THR A 155 -45.63 15.49 18.47
N PHE A 156 -44.77 14.76 19.17
CA PHE A 156 -45.17 13.91 20.29
C PHE A 156 -45.86 14.70 21.40
N LEU A 157 -45.30 15.86 21.80
CA LEU A 157 -45.92 16.73 22.81
C LEU A 157 -47.29 17.24 22.35
N VAL A 158 -47.41 17.67 21.09
CA VAL A 158 -48.70 18.10 20.54
C VAL A 158 -49.72 16.96 20.59
N TYR A 159 -49.35 15.74 20.15
CA TYR A 159 -50.23 14.57 20.22
C TYR A 159 -50.60 14.18 21.66
N ALA A 160 -49.67 14.30 22.61
CA ALA A 160 -49.92 14.05 24.03
C ALA A 160 -50.86 15.09 24.66
N CYS A 161 -50.73 16.36 24.28
CA CYS A 161 -51.58 17.46 24.76
C CYS A 161 -52.99 17.45 24.18
N ILE A 162 -53.23 16.79 23.03
CA ILE A 162 -54.58 16.55 22.50
C ILE A 162 -55.27 15.50 23.39
N LYS A 163 -55.91 15.97 24.46
CA LYS A 163 -56.71 15.17 25.41
C LYS A 163 -57.83 14.34 24.76
N LYS A 164 -58.19 14.63 23.50
CA LYS A 164 -59.22 13.90 22.73
C LYS A 164 -58.77 12.51 22.25
N LEU A 165 -57.46 12.26 22.12
CA LEU A 165 -56.91 10.96 21.67
C LEU A 165 -56.44 10.09 22.85
N THR A 166 -55.77 10.68 23.85
CA THR A 166 -55.33 9.96 25.06
C THR A 166 -56.48 9.45 25.93
N LYS A 167 -57.65 10.11 25.91
CA LYS A 167 -58.86 9.59 26.59
C LYS A 167 -59.56 8.43 25.86
N ASN A 168 -59.28 8.25 24.56
CA ASN A 168 -59.82 7.16 23.74
C ASN A 168 -58.82 6.01 23.53
N LEU A 169 -57.61 6.12 24.09
CA LEU A 169 -56.63 5.03 24.16
C LEU A 169 -56.82 4.14 25.39
N HIS A 170 -58.06 4.09 25.91
CA HIS A 170 -58.47 2.98 26.76
C HIS A 170 -58.54 1.75 25.86
N GLY A 171 -57.44 1.00 25.83
CA GLY A 171 -57.45 -0.39 25.43
C GLY A 171 -58.55 -1.10 26.20
N LYS A 172 -59.41 -1.80 25.48
CA LYS A 172 -60.22 -2.87 26.05
C LYS A 172 -59.33 -4.01 26.48
#